data_AF-A0A443S2K7-F1
#
_entry.id   AF-A0A443S2K7-F1
#
_cell.length_a   1.000
_cell.length_b   1.000
_cell.length_c   1.000
_cell.angle_alpha   90.00
_cell.angle_beta   90.00
_cell.angle_gamma   90.00
#
_symmetry.space_group_name_H-M   'P 1'
#
loop_
_entity.id
_entity.type
_entity.pdbx_description
1 polymer ?
#
loop_
_entity_poly.entity_id
_entity_poly.type
_entity_poly.pdbx_seq_one_letter_code
_entity_poly.pdbx_strand_id
1 'polypeptide(L)'
;MEHLPTRIKDHLNTLIKYCIKPIYDEYIQKIRNVVGDNDVFFIVDETTDRMTNYVVNILVGVLNGYETKPMLLKVSFVEKTNNYTIGQSVMAACNVLWDNKTQYAKLKLMVTDQATYMLLAVSVMKQGSYQHLNHITCLAHAAHRVADTIREAFPKVNKFISNMKKVLLKSKHRQQMFRTETSLPLPPKAVITRWGTWLEACFFYIDNFEKISSFIKTLKAKSAALEAVKKALQKPIVKNELMMISNYRFVVSTIKKLEEQNLTSNEQRKILEEMHVQLDGEFKEKLEFSLSRNPDLNKFLSTDLPFEEQFKRKYAPLVSVEVERSFSVYKSFFRDNRSRFTHESIEHNMVISYNSFQ
;
A
#
# COMPACT_ATOMS: atom_id res chain seq x y z
N MET A 1 -32.07 -2.28 -10.24
CA MET A 1 -31.71 -2.23 -11.67
C MET A 1 -32.70 -1.31 -12.35
N GLU A 2 -32.33 -0.06 -12.62
CA GLU A 2 -33.11 0.81 -13.50
C GLU A 2 -32.29 1.05 -14.77
N HIS A 3 -32.79 0.53 -15.89
CA HIS A 3 -32.20 0.71 -17.20
C HIS A 3 -32.29 2.19 -17.60
N LEU A 4 -31.13 2.84 -17.72
CA LEU A 4 -31.05 4.15 -18.37
C LEU A 4 -31.41 4.02 -19.87
N PRO A 5 -32.06 5.05 -20.45
CA PRO A 5 -32.26 5.12 -21.88
C PRO A 5 -30.91 5.08 -22.60
N THR A 6 -30.80 4.23 -23.62
CA THR A 6 -29.60 3.95 -24.43
C THR A 6 -28.84 5.22 -24.85
N ARG A 7 -29.58 6.29 -25.17
CA ARG A 7 -29.07 7.59 -25.62
C ARG A 7 -28.10 8.31 -24.66
N ILE A 8 -28.23 8.12 -23.35
CA ILE A 8 -27.35 8.76 -22.34
C ILE A 8 -26.03 7.97 -22.18
N LYS A 9 -26.08 6.64 -22.28
CA LYS A 9 -24.87 5.81 -22.36
C LYS A 9 -24.06 6.15 -23.60
N ASP A 10 -24.74 6.37 -24.73
CA ASP A 10 -24.10 6.72 -25.99
C ASP A 10 -23.39 8.09 -25.94
N HIS A 11 -23.97 9.10 -25.28
CA HIS A 11 -23.32 10.41 -25.09
C HIS A 11 -22.08 10.38 -24.20
N LEU A 12 -22.12 9.62 -23.09
CA LEU A 12 -20.95 9.43 -22.23
C LEU A 12 -19.83 8.70 -22.98
N ASN A 13 -20.15 7.59 -23.65
CA ASN A 13 -19.19 6.86 -24.49
C ASN A 13 -18.61 7.75 -25.60
N THR A 14 -19.41 8.66 -26.16
CA THR A 14 -18.97 9.65 -27.15
C THR A 14 -17.96 10.63 -26.53
N LEU A 15 -18.25 11.26 -25.39
CA LEU A 15 -17.31 12.16 -24.69
C LEU A 15 -16.00 11.47 -24.27
N ILE A 16 -16.07 10.23 -23.77
CA ILE A 16 -14.89 9.44 -23.41
C ILE A 16 -14.03 9.13 -24.64
N LYS A 17 -14.67 8.71 -25.73
CA LYS A 17 -14.00 8.36 -26.98
C LYS A 17 -13.39 9.58 -27.70
N TYR A 18 -14.07 10.72 -27.71
CA TYR A 18 -13.63 11.91 -28.45
C TYR A 18 -12.77 12.88 -27.64
N CYS A 19 -12.91 12.94 -26.31
CA CYS A 19 -12.15 13.89 -25.49
C CYS A 19 -11.08 13.21 -24.63
N ILE A 20 -11.38 12.07 -24.01
CA ILE A 20 -10.48 11.46 -23.00
C ILE A 20 -9.49 10.49 -23.64
N LYS A 21 -9.93 9.65 -24.59
CA LYS A 21 -9.07 8.66 -25.25
C LYS A 21 -7.83 9.29 -25.92
N PRO A 22 -7.93 10.41 -26.68
CA PRO A 22 -6.75 11.03 -27.27
C PRO A 22 -5.74 11.51 -26.22
N ILE A 23 -6.23 12.07 -25.10
CA ILE A 23 -5.37 12.51 -23.99
C ILE A 23 -4.72 11.29 -23.32
N TYR A 24 -5.48 10.22 -23.08
CA TYR A 24 -4.93 8.97 -22.57
C TYR A 24 -3.82 8.43 -23.47
N ASP A 25 -4.03 8.40 -24.79
CA ASP A 25 -3.04 7.94 -25.76
C ASP A 25 -1.79 8.82 -25.75
N GLU A 26 -1.95 10.13 -25.60
CA GLU A 26 -0.82 11.06 -25.40
C GLU A 26 -0.01 10.71 -24.15
N TYR A 27 -0.67 10.42 -23.02
CA TYR A 27 0.01 9.99 -21.79
C TYR A 27 0.70 8.62 -21.94
N ILE A 28 0.05 7.65 -22.59
CA ILE A 28 0.70 6.37 -22.91
C ILE A 28 1.93 6.60 -23.78
N GLN A 29 1.85 7.49 -24.77
CA GLN A 29 3.01 7.82 -25.60
C GLN A 29 4.11 8.52 -24.80
N LYS A 30 3.78 9.40 -23.84
CA LYS A 30 4.75 9.99 -22.91
C LYS A 30 5.45 8.91 -22.07
N ILE A 31 4.69 7.95 -21.53
CA ILE A 31 5.26 6.81 -20.79
C ILE A 31 6.21 6.01 -21.68
N ARG A 32 5.79 5.68 -22.92
CA ARG A 32 6.62 4.97 -23.90
C ARG A 32 7.91 5.73 -24.23
N ASN A 33 7.84 7.05 -24.35
CA ASN A 33 9.02 7.91 -24.61
C ASN A 33 9.99 7.92 -23.43
N VAL A 34 9.49 7.97 -22.19
CA VAL A 34 10.32 7.87 -20.97
C VAL A 34 10.96 6.49 -20.85
N VAL A 35 10.20 5.43 -21.17
CA VAL A 35 10.71 4.06 -21.16
C VAL A 35 11.79 3.85 -22.21
N GLY A 36 11.54 4.28 -23.45
CA GLY A 36 12.46 4.13 -24.57
C GLY A 36 12.92 2.68 -24.73
N ASP A 37 14.24 2.49 -24.88
CA ASP A 37 14.87 1.17 -24.97
C ASP A 37 15.37 0.63 -23.62
N ASN A 38 15.00 1.25 -22.50
CA ASN A 38 15.48 0.81 -21.19
C ASN A 38 14.83 -0.50 -20.75
N ASP A 39 15.52 -1.21 -19.86
CA ASP A 39 14.89 -2.26 -19.07
C ASP A 39 13.89 -1.64 -18.09
N VAL A 40 12.81 -2.35 -17.77
CA VAL A 40 11.71 -1.84 -16.95
C VAL A 40 11.45 -2.69 -15.72
N PHE A 41 10.86 -2.06 -14.72
CA PHE A 41 10.24 -2.72 -13.59
C PHE A 41 8.74 -2.44 -13.56
N PHE A 42 7.96 -3.39 -13.05
CA PHE A 42 6.56 -3.20 -12.70
C PHE A 42 6.35 -3.24 -11.18
N ILE A 43 5.49 -2.36 -10.68
CA ILE A 43 4.93 -2.46 -9.34
C ILE A 43 3.45 -2.84 -9.50
N VAL A 44 3.07 -3.98 -8.94
CA VAL A 44 1.74 -4.57 -9.11
C VAL A 44 1.12 -4.84 -7.77
N ASP A 45 -0.11 -4.38 -7.61
CA ASP A 45 -0.93 -4.62 -6.43
C ASP A 45 -2.40 -4.53 -6.81
N GLU A 46 -3.26 -4.99 -5.92
CA GLU A 46 -4.70 -4.99 -6.11
C GLU A 46 -5.46 -4.43 -4.92
N THR A 47 -6.65 -3.90 -5.20
CA THR A 47 -7.60 -3.50 -4.17
C THR A 47 -8.98 -4.02 -4.54
N THR A 48 -9.80 -4.25 -3.52
CA THR A 48 -11.26 -4.34 -3.70
C THR A 48 -11.88 -2.98 -3.48
N ASP A 49 -12.70 -2.52 -4.42
CA ASP A 49 -13.41 -1.25 -4.30
C ASP A 49 -14.73 -1.38 -3.52
N ARG A 50 -15.43 -0.24 -3.32
CA ARG A 50 -16.71 -0.22 -2.59
C ARG A 50 -17.85 -0.94 -3.31
N MET A 51 -17.73 -1.11 -4.62
CA MET A 51 -18.66 -1.84 -5.48
C MET A 51 -18.25 -3.32 -5.61
N THR A 52 -17.28 -3.77 -4.80
CA THR A 52 -16.73 -5.13 -4.79
C THR A 52 -16.01 -5.54 -6.08
N ASN A 53 -15.64 -4.58 -6.93
CA ASN A 53 -14.77 -4.87 -8.07
C ASN A 53 -13.33 -5.10 -7.57
N TYR A 54 -12.66 -6.06 -8.16
CA TYR A 54 -11.22 -6.25 -7.98
C TYR A 54 -10.47 -5.44 -9.02
N VAL A 55 -9.61 -4.56 -8.55
CA VAL A 55 -8.88 -3.59 -9.38
C VAL A 55 -7.40 -3.84 -9.19
N VAL A 56 -6.70 -4.13 -10.29
CA VAL A 56 -5.25 -4.32 -10.33
C VAL A 56 -4.63 -3.09 -10.96
N ASN A 57 -3.73 -2.44 -10.23
CA ASN A 57 -2.97 -1.32 -10.76
C ASN A 57 -1.53 -1.78 -11.05
N ILE A 58 -1.01 -1.37 -12.20
CA ILE A 58 0.34 -1.67 -12.63
C ILE A 58 1.04 -0.36 -12.96
N LEU A 59 2.08 -0.07 -12.19
CA LEU A 59 2.98 1.05 -12.44
C LEU A 59 4.22 0.55 -13.15
N VAL A 60 4.79 1.37 -14.02
CA VAL A 60 6.02 1.11 -14.75
C VAL A 60 7.07 2.16 -14.40
N GLY A 61 8.32 1.73 -14.28
CA GLY A 61 9.48 2.62 -14.30
C GLY A 61 10.67 1.95 -14.97
N VAL A 62 11.78 2.69 -15.10
CA VAL A 62 12.96 2.23 -15.84
C VAL A 62 14.12 1.87 -14.92
N LEU A 63 14.93 0.92 -15.36
CA LEU A 63 16.16 0.47 -14.70
C LEU A 63 17.36 0.99 -15.49
N ASN A 64 17.69 2.26 -15.27
CA ASN A 64 18.79 2.95 -15.95
C ASN A 64 19.82 3.54 -14.97
N GLY A 65 19.69 3.26 -13.68
CA GLY A 65 20.58 3.74 -12.62
C GLY A 65 20.35 5.16 -12.13
N TYR A 66 19.32 5.83 -12.66
CA TYR A 66 18.85 7.13 -12.21
C TYR A 66 17.49 7.01 -11.53
N GLU A 67 17.18 8.00 -10.70
CA GLU A 67 15.88 8.11 -10.08
C GLU A 67 14.82 8.27 -11.18
N THR A 68 13.81 7.40 -11.16
CA THR A 68 12.64 7.53 -12.03
C THR A 68 11.38 7.28 -11.23
N LYS A 69 10.41 8.17 -11.40
CA LYS A 69 9.13 8.06 -10.73
C LYS A 69 8.28 7.01 -11.44
N PRO A 70 7.72 6.01 -10.73
CA PRO A 70 6.86 5.02 -11.35
C PRO A 70 5.57 5.65 -11.86
N MET A 71 5.26 5.44 -13.14
CA MET A 71 4.07 5.96 -13.81
C MET A 71 2.98 4.90 -13.84
N LEU A 72 1.71 5.28 -13.62
CA LEU A 72 0.59 4.34 -13.75
C LEU A 72 0.37 4.00 -15.23
N LEU A 73 0.61 2.75 -15.59
CA LEU A 73 0.54 2.25 -16.96
C LEU A 73 -0.82 1.63 -17.26
N LYS A 74 -1.34 0.83 -16.33
CA LYS A 74 -2.54 0.02 -16.56
C LYS A 74 -3.37 -0.12 -15.28
N VAL A 75 -4.68 0.02 -15.46
CA VAL A 75 -5.70 -0.36 -14.49
C VAL A 75 -6.53 -1.49 -15.11
N SER A 76 -6.64 -2.60 -14.41
CA SER A 76 -7.39 -3.78 -14.86
C SER A 76 -8.48 -4.12 -13.86
N PHE A 77 -9.71 -4.31 -14.36
CA PHE A 77 -10.83 -4.80 -13.58
C PHE A 77 -10.96 -6.31 -13.82
N VAL A 78 -10.84 -7.10 -12.75
CA VAL A 78 -10.86 -8.56 -12.82
C VAL A 78 -12.02 -9.15 -12.03
N GLU A 79 -12.54 -10.29 -12.46
CA GLU A 79 -13.67 -10.96 -11.78
C GLU A 79 -13.28 -11.53 -10.42
N LYS A 80 -12.01 -11.92 -10.25
CA LYS A 80 -11.42 -12.47 -9.03
C LYS A 80 -9.93 -12.19 -9.01
N THR A 81 -9.34 -12.14 -7.82
CA THR A 81 -7.89 -12.02 -7.65
C THR A 81 -7.29 -13.42 -7.51
N ASN A 82 -6.57 -13.86 -8.54
CA ASN A 82 -5.84 -15.13 -8.53
C ASN A 82 -4.61 -15.05 -9.43
N ASN A 83 -3.79 -16.09 -9.43
CA ASN A 83 -2.53 -16.08 -10.15
C ASN A 83 -2.69 -15.84 -11.67
N TYR A 84 -3.77 -16.39 -12.26
CA TYR A 84 -4.06 -16.25 -13.68
C TYR A 84 -4.46 -14.82 -14.07
N THR A 85 -5.39 -14.23 -13.33
CA THR A 85 -5.89 -12.86 -13.59
C THR A 85 -4.83 -11.79 -13.35
N ILE A 86 -3.93 -12.00 -12.40
CA ILE A 86 -2.73 -11.17 -12.22
C ILE A 86 -1.82 -11.30 -13.44
N GLY A 87 -1.47 -12.52 -13.86
CA GLY A 87 -0.64 -12.74 -15.04
C GLY A 87 -1.24 -12.10 -16.31
N GLN A 88 -2.55 -12.24 -16.52
CA GLN A 88 -3.25 -11.57 -17.62
C GLN A 88 -3.20 -10.05 -17.52
N SER A 89 -3.34 -9.48 -16.32
CA SER A 89 -3.25 -8.03 -16.11
C SER A 89 -1.85 -7.51 -16.46
N VAL A 90 -0.80 -8.26 -16.09
CA VAL A 90 0.59 -7.93 -16.46
C VAL A 90 0.79 -8.03 -17.97
N MET A 91 0.30 -9.08 -18.63
CA MET A 91 0.37 -9.19 -20.09
C MET A 91 -0.38 -8.05 -20.80
N ALA A 92 -1.54 -7.63 -20.29
CA ALA A 92 -2.26 -6.49 -20.81
C ALA A 92 -1.46 -5.18 -20.66
N ALA A 93 -0.77 -4.99 -19.54
CA ALA A 93 0.14 -3.84 -19.35
C ALA A 93 1.32 -3.89 -20.32
N CYS A 94 1.93 -5.06 -20.54
CA CYS A 94 2.97 -5.25 -21.56
C CYS A 94 2.49 -4.86 -22.97
N ASN A 95 1.28 -5.27 -23.34
CA ASN A 95 0.69 -4.92 -24.64
C ASN A 95 0.48 -3.40 -24.79
N VAL A 96 0.03 -2.73 -23.72
CA VAL A 96 -0.08 -1.26 -23.71
C VAL A 96 1.31 -0.61 -23.82
N LEU A 97 2.31 -1.11 -23.11
CA LEU A 97 3.64 -0.52 -23.10
C LEU A 97 4.35 -0.64 -24.44
N TRP A 98 4.33 -1.82 -25.06
CA TRP A 98 5.09 -2.09 -26.29
C TRP A 98 4.25 -2.14 -27.55
N ASP A 99 3.03 -1.59 -27.50
CA ASP A 99 2.14 -1.50 -28.66
C ASP A 99 1.87 -2.88 -29.31
N ASN A 100 1.54 -3.84 -28.46
CA ASN A 100 1.36 -5.27 -28.80
C ASN A 100 2.61 -5.98 -29.32
N LYS A 101 3.79 -5.35 -29.26
CA LYS A 101 5.07 -6.02 -29.56
C LYS A 101 5.55 -6.79 -28.33
N THR A 102 6.02 -8.00 -28.57
CA THR A 102 6.57 -8.86 -27.53
C THR A 102 7.97 -8.40 -27.12
N GLN A 103 8.17 -8.10 -25.83
CA GLN A 103 9.45 -7.64 -25.27
C GLN A 103 9.75 -8.30 -23.91
N TYR A 104 9.58 -9.62 -23.81
CA TYR A 104 9.71 -10.37 -22.55
C TYR A 104 11.01 -10.09 -21.79
N ALA A 105 12.12 -9.94 -22.52
CA ALA A 105 13.43 -9.71 -21.93
C ALA A 105 13.60 -8.33 -21.27
N LYS A 106 12.76 -7.35 -21.61
CA LYS A 106 12.83 -5.97 -21.09
C LYS A 106 12.20 -5.82 -19.71
N LEU A 107 11.25 -6.67 -19.33
CA LEU A 107 10.70 -6.69 -17.97
C LEU A 107 11.66 -7.44 -17.04
N LYS A 108 12.46 -6.71 -16.26
CA LYS A 108 13.50 -7.30 -15.39
C LYS A 108 13.11 -7.45 -13.92
N LEU A 109 12.10 -6.70 -13.47
CA LEU A 109 11.68 -6.69 -12.08
C LEU A 109 10.16 -6.56 -11.96
N MET A 110 9.57 -7.36 -11.09
CA MET A 110 8.22 -7.17 -10.57
C MET A 110 8.28 -7.03 -9.06
N VAL A 111 7.62 -6.00 -8.53
CA VAL A 111 7.42 -5.76 -7.11
C VAL A 111 5.95 -5.94 -6.76
N THR A 112 5.64 -6.88 -5.85
CA THR A 112 4.26 -7.17 -5.43
C THR A 112 4.15 -7.26 -3.91
N ASP A 113 2.94 -7.47 -3.39
CA ASP A 113 2.78 -7.99 -2.04
C ASP A 113 3.26 -9.47 -1.94
N GLN A 114 3.11 -10.11 -0.78
CA GLN A 114 3.50 -11.52 -0.58
C GLN A 114 2.28 -12.46 -0.55
N ALA A 115 1.15 -12.09 -1.15
CA ALA A 115 0.02 -12.99 -1.28
C ALA A 115 0.41 -14.24 -2.09
N THR A 116 -0.13 -15.40 -1.71
CA THR A 116 0.22 -16.67 -2.33
C THR A 116 -0.06 -16.68 -3.84
N TYR A 117 -1.14 -16.04 -4.30
CA TYR A 117 -1.43 -15.94 -5.73
C TYR A 117 -0.48 -15.01 -6.48
N MET A 118 0.05 -13.96 -5.85
CA MET A 118 1.08 -13.09 -6.44
C MET A 118 2.39 -13.85 -6.64
N LEU A 119 2.85 -14.56 -5.61
CA LEU A 119 4.01 -15.45 -5.69
C LEU A 119 3.85 -16.48 -6.81
N LEU A 120 2.68 -17.12 -6.89
CA LEU A 120 2.40 -18.10 -7.93
C LEU A 120 2.33 -17.48 -9.33
N ALA A 121 1.71 -16.31 -9.49
CA ALA A 121 1.60 -15.61 -10.78
C ALA A 121 2.98 -15.34 -11.37
N VAL A 122 3.85 -14.69 -10.60
CA VAL A 122 5.18 -14.29 -11.09
C VAL A 122 6.08 -15.51 -11.28
N SER A 123 5.98 -16.52 -10.42
CA SER A 123 6.68 -17.80 -10.60
C SER A 123 6.34 -18.49 -11.92
N VAL A 124 5.05 -18.58 -12.26
CA VAL A 124 4.59 -19.15 -13.54
C VAL A 124 5.09 -18.31 -14.72
N MET A 125 5.05 -16.98 -14.63
CA MET A 125 5.57 -16.10 -15.69
C MET A 125 7.08 -16.30 -15.91
N LYS A 126 7.86 -16.43 -14.83
CA LYS A 126 9.30 -16.70 -14.86
C LYS A 126 9.64 -18.05 -15.51
N GLN A 127 8.88 -19.09 -15.18
CA GLN A 127 9.05 -20.43 -15.77
C GLN A 127 8.69 -20.46 -17.26
N GLY A 128 7.78 -19.58 -17.69
CA GLY A 128 7.42 -19.38 -19.09
C GLY A 128 8.36 -18.44 -19.83
N SER A 129 7.79 -17.36 -20.38
CA SER A 129 8.50 -16.46 -21.30
C SER A 129 9.39 -15.41 -20.63
N TYR A 130 9.25 -15.17 -19.32
CA TYR A 130 9.95 -14.11 -18.58
C TYR A 130 11.14 -14.63 -17.77
N GLN A 131 12.05 -15.37 -18.40
CA GLN A 131 13.14 -16.08 -17.72
C GLN A 131 14.14 -15.19 -16.97
N HIS A 132 14.24 -13.91 -17.34
CA HIS A 132 15.13 -12.92 -16.69
C HIS A 132 14.42 -12.02 -15.67
N LEU A 133 13.14 -12.28 -15.39
CA LEU A 133 12.36 -11.51 -14.44
C LEU A 133 12.75 -11.85 -13.00
N ASN A 134 13.06 -10.82 -12.22
CA ASN A 134 13.20 -10.91 -10.77
C ASN A 134 11.88 -10.57 -10.10
N HIS A 135 11.54 -11.30 -9.05
CA HIS A 135 10.38 -11.06 -8.22
C HIS A 135 10.81 -10.64 -6.82
N ILE A 136 10.41 -9.43 -6.44
CA ILE A 136 10.60 -8.88 -5.12
C ILE A 136 9.24 -8.70 -4.45
N THR A 137 9.09 -9.20 -3.23
CA THR A 137 7.93 -8.83 -2.39
C THR A 137 8.25 -7.58 -1.59
N CYS A 138 7.23 -6.73 -1.40
CA CYS A 138 7.37 -5.41 -0.82
C CYS A 138 7.97 -5.42 0.60
N LEU A 139 9.08 -4.69 0.78
CA LEU A 139 9.76 -4.57 2.08
C LEU A 139 8.94 -3.80 3.13
N ALA A 140 8.15 -2.79 2.72
CA ALA A 140 7.24 -2.09 3.62
C ALA A 140 6.13 -3.01 4.15
N HIS A 141 5.61 -3.91 3.30
CA HIS A 141 4.70 -4.98 3.71
C HIS A 141 5.35 -5.97 4.69
N ALA A 142 6.65 -6.28 4.54
CA ALA A 142 7.37 -7.11 5.51
C ALA A 142 7.48 -6.43 6.88
N ALA A 143 7.85 -5.15 6.92
CA ALA A 143 7.87 -4.35 8.15
C ALA A 143 6.47 -4.22 8.78
N HIS A 144 5.43 -4.03 7.97
CA HIS A 144 4.06 -3.96 8.45
C HIS A 144 3.58 -5.28 9.10
N ARG A 145 3.98 -6.43 8.55
CA ARG A 145 3.67 -7.73 9.17
C ARG A 145 4.24 -7.88 10.57
N VAL A 146 5.41 -7.29 10.84
CA VAL A 146 5.96 -7.22 12.21
C VAL A 146 5.06 -6.36 13.10
N ALA A 147 4.63 -5.19 12.62
CA ALA A 147 3.68 -4.34 13.36
C ALA A 147 2.36 -5.06 13.68
N ASP A 148 1.86 -5.90 12.78
CA ASP A 148 0.68 -6.73 13.02
C ASP A 148 0.94 -7.87 14.02
N THR A 149 2.10 -8.52 13.98
CA THR A 149 2.48 -9.52 14.99
C THR A 149 2.62 -8.88 16.37
N ILE A 150 3.18 -7.68 16.48
CA ILE A 150 3.19 -6.90 17.73
C ILE A 150 1.75 -6.66 18.20
N ARG A 151 0.85 -6.21 17.33
CA ARG A 151 -0.57 -6.01 17.68
C ARG A 151 -1.23 -7.28 18.23
N GLU A 152 -0.91 -8.43 17.66
CA GLU A 152 -1.46 -9.74 18.06
C GLU A 152 -0.93 -10.22 19.41
N ALA A 153 0.34 -9.92 19.71
CA ALA A 153 0.95 -10.20 21.00
C ALA A 153 0.34 -9.39 22.17
N PHE A 154 -0.31 -8.25 21.88
CA PHE A 154 -0.92 -7.37 22.89
C PHE A 154 -2.46 -7.26 22.79
N PRO A 155 -3.22 -8.36 23.00
CA PRO A 155 -4.67 -8.37 22.79
C PRO A 155 -5.45 -7.45 23.76
N LYS A 156 -4.93 -7.18 24.97
CA LYS A 156 -5.61 -6.28 25.93
C LYS A 156 -5.48 -4.83 25.50
N VAL A 157 -4.29 -4.42 25.06
CA VAL A 157 -4.08 -3.10 24.43
C VAL A 157 -4.92 -3.00 23.15
N ASN A 158 -4.90 -4.01 22.28
CA ASN A 158 -5.72 -4.00 21.06
C ASN A 158 -7.23 -3.80 21.36
N LYS A 159 -7.75 -4.49 22.39
CA LYS A 159 -9.12 -4.29 22.89
C LYS A 159 -9.35 -2.89 23.46
N PHE A 160 -8.38 -2.33 24.17
CA PHE A 160 -8.43 -0.95 24.66
C PHE A 160 -8.51 0.07 23.50
N ILE A 161 -7.61 0.00 22.53
CA ILE A 161 -7.60 0.87 21.34
C ILE A 161 -8.92 0.78 20.56
N SER A 162 -9.42 -0.44 20.35
CA SER A 162 -10.71 -0.66 19.65
C SER A 162 -11.89 -0.03 20.40
N ASN A 163 -11.93 -0.13 21.73
CA ASN A 163 -13.00 0.50 22.51
C ASN A 163 -12.85 2.02 22.59
N MET A 164 -11.63 2.56 22.69
CA MET A 164 -11.39 4.00 22.59
C MET A 164 -11.89 4.58 21.27
N LYS A 165 -11.59 3.89 20.15
CA LYS A 165 -12.13 4.23 18.84
C LYS A 165 -13.66 4.28 18.84
N LYS A 166 -14.34 3.32 19.46
CA LYS A 166 -15.81 3.31 19.59
C LYS A 166 -16.34 4.45 20.46
N VAL A 167 -15.63 4.83 21.54
CA VAL A 167 -16.02 5.91 22.44
C VAL A 167 -16.02 7.26 21.71
N LEU A 168 -15.01 7.53 20.88
CA LEU A 168 -14.84 8.81 20.19
C LEU A 168 -15.55 8.86 18.82
N LEU A 169 -15.43 7.84 17.97
CA LEU A 169 -15.97 7.92 16.60
C LEU A 169 -17.50 8.04 16.54
N LYS A 170 -18.22 7.47 17.50
CA LYS A 170 -19.70 7.43 17.49
C LYS A 170 -20.38 8.70 18.02
N SER A 171 -19.62 9.68 18.53
CA SER A 171 -20.21 10.88 19.14
C SER A 171 -19.39 12.13 18.84
N LYS A 172 -19.94 13.03 18.02
CA LYS A 172 -19.36 14.36 17.74
C LYS A 172 -19.19 15.18 19.03
N HIS A 173 -20.16 15.09 19.93
CA HIS A 173 -20.09 15.73 21.25
C HIS A 173 -18.87 15.27 22.06
N ARG A 174 -18.61 13.96 22.15
CA ARG A 174 -17.42 13.43 22.84
C ARG A 174 -16.12 13.82 22.15
N GLN A 175 -16.10 13.95 20.83
CA GLN A 175 -14.93 14.45 20.10
C GLN A 175 -14.64 15.91 20.43
N GLN A 176 -15.69 16.74 20.54
CA GLN A 176 -15.54 18.13 20.95
C GLN A 176 -15.06 18.22 22.39
N MET A 177 -15.70 17.52 23.33
CA MET A 177 -15.25 17.45 24.73
C MET A 177 -13.81 16.98 24.84
N PHE A 178 -13.41 15.94 24.10
CA PHE A 178 -12.04 15.43 24.11
C PHE A 178 -11.05 16.55 23.74
N ARG A 179 -11.33 17.30 22.67
CA ARG A 179 -10.47 18.41 22.24
C ARG A 179 -10.42 19.51 23.30
N THR A 180 -11.56 19.89 23.86
CA THR A 180 -11.64 20.96 24.87
C THR A 180 -10.93 20.58 26.17
N GLU A 181 -11.13 19.36 26.69
CA GLU A 181 -10.59 18.93 27.99
C GLU A 181 -9.10 18.55 27.92
N THR A 182 -8.66 17.97 26.80
CA THR A 182 -7.27 17.47 26.68
C THR A 182 -6.34 18.42 25.94
N SER A 183 -6.89 19.34 25.13
CA SER A 183 -6.16 20.15 24.15
C SER A 183 -5.36 19.32 23.14
N LEU A 184 -5.76 18.07 22.90
CA LEU A 184 -5.10 17.16 21.95
C LEU A 184 -5.89 17.03 20.65
N PRO A 185 -5.22 16.71 19.52
CA PRO A 185 -5.91 16.22 18.34
C PRO A 185 -6.58 14.87 18.64
N LEU A 186 -7.60 14.50 17.87
CA LEU A 186 -8.19 13.17 18.01
C LEU A 186 -7.14 12.08 17.75
N PRO A 187 -7.21 10.93 18.44
CA PRO A 187 -6.26 9.85 18.24
C PRO A 187 -6.19 9.42 16.76
N PRO A 188 -5.01 8.99 16.26
CA PRO A 188 -4.87 8.40 14.95
C PRO A 188 -5.88 7.27 14.72
N LYS A 189 -6.43 7.19 13.51
CA LYS A 189 -7.35 6.11 13.14
C LYS A 189 -6.54 4.83 12.96
N ALA A 190 -6.58 3.92 13.94
CA ALA A 190 -6.12 2.55 13.76
C ALA A 190 -6.98 1.87 12.68
N VAL A 191 -6.38 1.66 11.51
CA VAL A 191 -6.96 1.00 10.33
C VAL A 191 -6.08 -0.19 10.02
N ILE A 192 -6.61 -1.39 10.13
CA ILE A 192 -5.82 -2.63 9.97
C ILE A 192 -5.13 -2.68 8.61
N THR A 193 -5.82 -2.23 7.56
CA THR A 193 -5.29 -2.21 6.18
C THR A 193 -4.35 -1.03 5.86
N ARG A 194 -3.96 -0.21 6.85
CA ARG A 194 -2.99 0.88 6.65
C ARG A 194 -1.78 0.64 7.52
N TRP A 195 -0.61 0.62 6.89
CA TRP A 195 0.65 0.26 7.52
C TRP A 195 0.94 1.11 8.76
N GLY A 196 1.36 0.47 9.84
CA GLY A 196 1.80 1.13 11.08
C GLY A 196 0.72 1.87 11.91
N THR A 197 -0.49 2.08 11.39
CA THR A 197 -1.48 2.97 12.06
C THR A 197 -1.96 2.51 13.44
N TRP A 198 -1.91 1.20 13.72
CA TRP A 198 -2.21 0.68 15.05
C TRP A 198 -1.14 1.05 16.07
N LEU A 199 0.14 0.94 15.71
CA LEU A 199 1.26 1.36 16.56
C LEU A 199 1.25 2.88 16.78
N GLU A 200 0.98 3.66 15.73
CA GLU A 200 0.81 5.11 15.87
C GLU A 200 -0.30 5.48 16.86
N ALA A 201 -1.44 4.77 16.79
CA ALA A 201 -2.51 4.96 17.77
C ALA A 201 -2.01 4.61 19.18
N CYS A 202 -1.32 3.49 19.38
CA CYS A 202 -0.75 3.11 20.67
C CYS A 202 0.18 4.19 21.22
N PHE A 203 1.10 4.70 20.41
CA PHE A 203 2.04 5.76 20.79
C PHE A 203 1.32 7.04 21.20
N PHE A 204 0.26 7.44 20.47
CA PHE A 204 -0.58 8.56 20.88
C PHE A 204 -1.17 8.36 22.29
N TYR A 205 -1.65 7.16 22.62
CA TYR A 205 -2.16 6.87 23.97
C TYR A 205 -1.07 6.78 25.02
N ILE A 206 0.12 6.28 24.68
CA ILE A 206 1.29 6.24 25.59
C ILE A 206 1.70 7.67 25.96
N ASP A 207 1.89 8.53 24.95
CA ASP A 207 2.37 9.90 25.12
C ASP A 207 1.38 10.80 25.89
N ASN A 208 0.10 10.41 25.91
CA ASN A 208 -0.99 11.21 26.47
C ASN A 208 -1.81 10.46 27.54
N PHE A 209 -1.26 9.40 28.14
CA PHE A 209 -2.00 8.45 28.96
C PHE A 209 -2.78 9.12 30.10
N GLU A 210 -2.16 10.04 30.84
CA GLU A 210 -2.77 10.72 31.98
C GLU A 210 -3.90 11.66 31.55
N LYS A 211 -3.68 12.47 30.50
CA LYS A 211 -4.71 13.37 29.96
C LYS A 211 -5.94 12.59 29.50
N ILE A 212 -5.71 11.49 28.78
CA ILE A 212 -6.79 10.64 28.26
C ILE A 212 -7.50 9.92 29.41
N SER A 213 -6.77 9.47 30.42
CA SER A 213 -7.34 8.83 31.60
C SER A 213 -8.24 9.78 32.38
N SER A 214 -7.83 11.04 32.52
CA SER A 214 -8.64 12.10 33.14
C SER A 214 -9.93 12.35 32.36
N PHE A 215 -9.84 12.55 31.03
CA PHE A 215 -11.00 12.70 30.15
C PHE A 215 -11.98 11.51 30.26
N ILE A 216 -11.49 10.27 30.29
CA ILE A 216 -12.39 9.10 30.41
C ILE A 216 -13.15 9.09 31.74
N LYS A 217 -12.57 9.64 32.82
CA LYS A 217 -13.25 9.76 34.12
C LYS A 217 -14.37 10.80 34.10
N THR A 218 -14.28 11.86 33.29
CA THR A 218 -15.33 12.90 33.18
C THR A 218 -16.59 12.40 32.47
N LEU A 219 -16.46 11.36 31.63
CA LEU A 219 -17.59 10.80 30.87
C LEU A 219 -18.57 10.03 31.78
N LYS A 220 -19.78 10.58 31.94
CA LYS A 220 -20.88 10.01 32.75
C LYS A 220 -21.76 9.00 32.00
N ALA A 221 -21.76 9.01 30.67
CA ALA A 221 -22.65 8.17 29.86
C ALA A 221 -22.31 6.68 29.98
N LYS A 222 -23.32 5.79 30.00
CA LYS A 222 -23.13 4.34 30.01
C LYS A 222 -23.11 3.80 28.58
N SER A 223 -21.95 3.37 28.11
CA SER A 223 -21.87 2.50 26.92
C SER A 223 -20.90 1.36 27.20
N ALA A 224 -21.17 0.18 26.65
CA ALA A 224 -20.33 -1.00 26.87
C ALA A 224 -18.85 -0.75 26.52
N ALA A 225 -18.60 0.05 25.47
CA ALA A 225 -17.25 0.47 25.11
C ALA A 225 -16.59 1.36 26.17
N LEU A 226 -17.32 2.35 26.72
CA LEU A 226 -16.78 3.25 27.74
C LEU A 226 -16.50 2.50 29.06
N GLU A 227 -17.39 1.60 29.47
CA GLU A 227 -17.14 0.74 30.63
C GLU A 227 -15.92 -0.16 30.43
N ALA A 228 -15.74 -0.72 29.22
CA ALA A 228 -14.55 -1.50 28.90
C ALA A 228 -13.26 -0.66 28.95
N VAL A 229 -13.28 0.59 28.49
CA VAL A 229 -12.14 1.51 28.61
C VAL A 229 -11.85 1.84 30.07
N LYS A 230 -12.86 2.21 30.86
CA LYS A 230 -12.69 2.52 32.30
C LYS A 230 -12.04 1.35 33.04
N LYS A 231 -12.54 0.13 32.81
CA LYS A 231 -11.96 -1.10 33.37
C LYS A 231 -10.54 -1.34 32.87
N ALA A 232 -10.23 -1.08 31.61
CA ALA A 232 -8.89 -1.26 31.06
C ALA A 232 -7.87 -0.31 31.70
N LEU A 233 -8.23 0.97 31.88
CA LEU A 233 -7.36 1.98 32.49
C LEU A 233 -7.02 1.72 33.96
N GLN A 234 -7.87 0.96 34.67
CA GLN A 234 -7.62 0.55 36.06
C GLN A 234 -6.67 -0.66 36.17
N LYS A 235 -6.46 -1.40 35.08
CA LYS A 235 -5.66 -2.63 35.12
C LYS A 235 -4.17 -2.31 34.87
N PRO A 236 -3.27 -2.63 35.82
CA PRO A 236 -1.83 -2.40 35.66
C PRO A 236 -1.26 -3.02 34.38
N ILE A 237 -1.81 -4.17 33.98
CA ILE A 237 -1.37 -4.89 32.78
C ILE A 237 -1.50 -4.07 31.49
N VAL A 238 -2.51 -3.19 31.36
CA VAL A 238 -2.65 -2.35 30.16
C VAL A 238 -1.56 -1.30 30.11
N LYS A 239 -1.22 -0.70 31.26
CA LYS A 239 -0.10 0.25 31.37
C LYS A 239 1.23 -0.44 31.07
N ASN A 240 1.45 -1.63 31.62
CA ASN A 240 2.67 -2.40 31.39
C ASN A 240 2.81 -2.81 29.91
N GLU A 241 1.75 -3.35 29.30
CA GLU A 241 1.75 -3.71 27.87
C GLU A 241 1.98 -2.47 26.98
N LEU A 242 1.39 -1.31 27.29
CA LEU A 242 1.65 -0.06 26.58
C LEU A 242 3.12 0.38 26.71
N MET A 243 3.73 0.24 27.88
CA MET A 243 5.16 0.52 28.06
C MET A 243 6.04 -0.44 27.25
N MET A 244 5.72 -1.73 27.22
CA MET A 244 6.42 -2.70 26.35
C MET A 244 6.30 -2.32 24.87
N ILE A 245 5.10 -1.92 24.42
CA ILE A 245 4.87 -1.48 23.04
C ILE A 245 5.72 -0.25 22.69
N SER A 246 6.00 0.63 23.65
CA SER A 246 6.77 1.86 23.43
C SER A 246 8.19 1.60 22.89
N ASN A 247 8.75 0.41 23.14
CA ASN A 247 10.05 0.00 22.63
C ASN A 247 10.05 -0.18 21.10
N TYR A 248 8.88 -0.41 20.48
CA TYR A 248 8.74 -0.66 19.04
C TYR A 248 8.43 0.59 18.21
N ARG A 249 8.71 1.81 18.73
CA ARG A 249 8.53 3.07 17.98
C ARG A 249 9.29 3.08 16.66
N PHE A 250 10.48 2.49 16.65
CA PHE A 250 11.32 2.40 15.45
C PHE A 250 10.60 1.67 14.30
N VAL A 251 9.67 0.74 14.57
CA VAL A 251 8.92 0.04 13.52
C VAL A 251 8.08 1.00 12.67
N VAL A 252 7.41 1.97 13.31
CA VAL A 252 6.67 3.01 12.58
C VAL A 252 7.61 3.92 11.82
N SER A 253 8.76 4.29 12.41
CA SER A 253 9.78 5.09 11.73
C SER A 253 10.35 4.37 10.51
N THR A 254 10.60 3.05 10.59
CA THR A 254 11.07 2.24 9.47
C THR A 254 10.04 2.19 8.35
N ILE A 255 8.76 1.94 8.66
CA ILE A 255 7.69 1.95 7.65
C ILE A 255 7.63 3.31 6.95
N LYS A 256 7.66 4.42 7.70
CA LYS A 256 7.64 5.77 7.13
C LYS A 256 8.84 6.05 6.24
N LYS A 257 10.04 5.66 6.66
CA LYS A 257 11.25 5.77 5.83
C LYS A 257 11.07 4.97 4.53
N LEU A 258 10.58 3.72 4.58
CA LEU A 258 10.30 2.92 3.39
C LEU A 258 9.18 3.49 2.49
N GLU A 259 8.33 4.37 3.03
CA GLU A 259 7.33 5.11 2.25
C GLU A 259 7.91 6.35 1.58
N GLU A 260 9.11 6.82 1.94
CA GLU A 260 9.76 7.96 1.27
C GLU A 260 10.06 7.64 -0.20
N GLN A 261 10.01 8.68 -1.03
CA GLN A 261 10.38 8.56 -2.44
C GLN A 261 11.89 8.64 -2.59
N ASN A 262 12.39 8.22 -3.75
CA ASN A 262 13.77 8.47 -4.19
C ASN A 262 14.86 7.73 -3.43
N LEU A 263 14.49 6.69 -2.67
CA LEU A 263 15.43 5.81 -2.02
C LEU A 263 16.10 4.87 -3.03
N THR A 264 17.43 4.77 -2.96
CA THR A 264 18.18 3.72 -3.63
C THR A 264 17.81 2.35 -3.07
N SER A 265 18.03 1.28 -3.85
CA SER A 265 17.79 -0.09 -3.38
C SER A 265 18.65 -0.44 -2.15
N ASN A 266 19.84 0.14 -2.04
CA ASN A 266 20.71 -0.02 -0.87
C ASN A 266 20.18 0.70 0.37
N GLU A 267 19.63 1.92 0.22
CA GLU A 267 18.98 2.62 1.34
C GLU A 267 17.75 1.88 1.83
N GLN A 268 16.89 1.41 0.91
CA GLN A 268 15.71 0.59 1.25
C GLN A 268 16.11 -0.67 2.03
N ARG A 269 17.18 -1.35 1.58
CA ARG A 269 17.75 -2.52 2.28
C ARG A 269 18.26 -2.15 3.68
N LYS A 270 19.08 -1.09 3.77
CA LYS A 270 19.68 -0.64 5.04
C LYS A 270 18.61 -0.26 6.07
N ILE A 271 17.52 0.38 5.64
CA ILE A 271 16.38 0.71 6.52
C ILE A 271 15.80 -0.54 7.20
N LEU A 272 15.70 -1.66 6.46
CA LEU A 272 15.27 -2.93 7.06
C LEU A 272 16.33 -3.62 7.91
N GLU A 273 17.61 -3.54 7.54
CA GLU A 273 18.71 -4.06 8.36
C GLU A 273 18.79 -3.33 9.71
N GLU A 274 18.60 -2.01 9.74
CA GLU A 274 18.50 -1.22 10.97
C GLU A 274 17.31 -1.63 11.86
N MET A 275 16.17 -1.99 11.24
CA MET A 275 15.02 -2.55 11.96
C MET A 275 15.33 -3.93 12.52
N HIS A 276 15.97 -4.80 11.73
CA HIS A 276 16.33 -6.16 12.13
C HIS A 276 17.24 -6.20 13.36
N VAL A 277 18.22 -5.29 13.44
CA VAL A 277 19.13 -5.16 14.59
C VAL A 277 18.40 -4.77 15.88
N GLN A 278 17.34 -3.97 15.78
CA GLN A 278 16.56 -3.48 16.93
C GLN A 278 15.46 -4.45 17.37
N LEU A 279 15.07 -5.42 16.53
CA LEU A 279 14.08 -6.44 16.87
C LEU A 279 14.72 -7.57 17.67
N ASP A 280 13.91 -8.19 18.52
CA ASP A 280 14.23 -9.40 19.27
C ASP A 280 13.07 -10.40 19.23
N GLY A 281 13.35 -11.63 19.69
CA GLY A 281 12.37 -12.72 19.84
C GLY A 281 11.49 -12.96 18.60
N GLU A 282 10.20 -13.18 18.86
CA GLU A 282 9.21 -13.51 17.82
C GLU A 282 9.06 -12.42 16.74
N PHE A 283 9.33 -11.15 17.08
CA PHE A 283 9.19 -10.03 16.13
C PHE A 283 10.35 -9.99 15.13
N LYS A 284 11.56 -10.35 15.58
CA LYS A 284 12.72 -10.53 14.71
C LYS A 284 12.51 -11.73 13.78
N GLU A 285 12.11 -12.87 14.34
CA GLU A 285 11.81 -14.10 13.59
C GLU A 285 10.74 -13.84 12.52
N LYS A 286 9.73 -13.01 12.84
CA LYS A 286 8.69 -12.64 11.88
C LYS A 286 9.23 -11.86 10.68
N LEU A 287 10.18 -10.95 10.91
CA LEU A 287 10.84 -10.20 9.82
C LEU A 287 11.69 -11.15 8.97
N GLU A 288 12.49 -12.00 9.60
CA GLU A 288 13.35 -12.98 8.93
C GLU A 288 12.53 -13.95 8.07
N PHE A 289 11.43 -14.47 8.60
CA PHE A 289 10.49 -15.31 7.85
C PHE A 289 9.87 -14.57 6.65
N SER A 290 9.54 -13.29 6.84
CA SER A 290 9.00 -12.46 5.75
C SER A 290 9.99 -12.25 4.62
N LEU A 291 11.27 -12.06 4.97
CA LEU A 291 12.39 -11.87 4.04
C LEU A 291 12.82 -13.18 3.35
N SER A 292 12.82 -14.31 4.07
CA SER A 292 13.17 -15.61 3.47
C SER A 292 12.16 -16.06 2.41
N ARG A 293 10.92 -15.58 2.49
CA ARG A 293 9.88 -15.77 1.47
C ARG A 293 9.94 -14.75 0.32
N ASN A 294 10.94 -13.88 0.28
CA ASN A 294 11.14 -12.95 -0.82
C ASN A 294 11.94 -13.64 -1.94
N PRO A 295 11.36 -13.91 -3.13
CA PRO A 295 11.91 -14.90 -4.06
C PRO A 295 13.32 -14.60 -4.57
N ASP A 296 13.59 -13.38 -5.01
CA ASP A 296 14.86 -13.01 -5.62
C ASP A 296 15.63 -11.91 -4.88
N LEU A 297 15.21 -11.49 -3.67
CA LEU A 297 15.79 -10.33 -2.97
C LEU A 297 17.31 -10.39 -2.85
N ASN A 298 17.84 -11.49 -2.31
CA ASN A 298 19.28 -11.64 -2.10
C ASN A 298 20.06 -11.69 -3.42
N LYS A 299 19.50 -12.37 -4.44
CA LYS A 299 20.09 -12.44 -5.78
C LYS A 299 20.07 -11.08 -6.48
N PHE A 300 18.97 -10.34 -6.33
CA PHE A 300 18.75 -9.07 -6.98
C PHE A 300 19.70 -7.98 -6.46
N LEU A 301 19.99 -8.02 -5.15
CA LEU A 301 20.87 -7.10 -4.43
C LEU A 301 22.30 -7.62 -4.25
N SER A 302 22.68 -8.69 -4.97
CA SER A 302 24.03 -9.24 -4.88
C SER A 302 25.07 -8.25 -5.39
N THR A 303 26.17 -8.12 -4.64
CA THR A 303 27.35 -7.32 -5.02
C THR A 303 28.22 -8.00 -6.07
N ASP A 304 27.96 -9.27 -6.38
CA ASP A 304 28.74 -10.07 -7.33
C ASP A 304 28.27 -9.92 -8.78
N LEU A 305 27.22 -9.10 -9.01
CA LEU A 305 26.70 -8.81 -10.35
C LEU A 305 27.66 -7.93 -11.15
N PRO A 306 27.62 -7.96 -12.50
CA PRO A 306 28.36 -7.00 -13.31
C PRO A 306 28.02 -5.55 -12.92
N PHE A 307 29.01 -4.66 -12.96
CA PHE A 307 28.85 -3.25 -12.58
C PHE A 307 27.66 -2.57 -13.28
N GLU A 308 27.47 -2.85 -14.58
CA GLU A 308 26.36 -2.27 -15.34
C GLU A 308 24.99 -2.71 -14.80
N GLU A 309 24.84 -3.96 -14.38
CA GLU A 309 23.59 -4.44 -13.78
C GLU A 309 23.37 -3.83 -12.39
N GLN A 310 24.43 -3.70 -11.59
CA GLN A 310 24.34 -3.02 -10.30
C GLN A 310 23.94 -1.56 -10.47
N PHE A 311 24.55 -0.87 -11.44
CA PHE A 311 24.24 0.51 -11.76
C PHE A 311 22.78 0.66 -12.17
N LYS A 312 22.29 -0.13 -13.14
CA LYS A 312 20.90 -0.11 -13.61
C LYS A 312 19.87 -0.30 -12.50
N ARG A 313 20.23 -1.09 -11.47
CA ARG A 313 19.37 -1.41 -10.31
C ARG A 313 19.47 -0.40 -9.17
N LYS A 314 20.33 0.62 -9.23
CA LYS A 314 20.60 1.56 -8.12
C LYS A 314 19.33 2.13 -7.47
N TYR A 315 18.34 2.52 -8.27
CA TYR A 315 17.05 3.07 -7.83
C TYR A 315 15.87 2.11 -8.06
N ALA A 316 16.13 0.81 -8.19
CA ALA A 316 15.05 -0.16 -8.35
C ALA A 316 14.19 -0.20 -7.07
N PRO A 317 12.84 -0.19 -7.20
CA PRO A 317 11.98 -0.28 -6.03
C PRO A 317 12.06 -1.67 -5.41
N LEU A 318 12.13 -1.72 -4.08
CA LEU A 318 11.93 -2.92 -3.28
C LEU A 318 10.61 -2.84 -2.48
N VAL A 319 9.85 -1.77 -2.68
CA VAL A 319 8.58 -1.47 -2.02
C VAL A 319 7.48 -1.21 -3.05
N SER A 320 6.24 -1.52 -2.69
CA SER A 320 5.04 -1.29 -3.51
C SER A 320 4.27 -0.02 -3.08
N VAL A 321 4.93 0.95 -2.44
CA VAL A 321 4.23 2.14 -1.88
C VAL A 321 3.56 2.99 -2.97
N GLU A 322 4.19 3.12 -4.14
CA GLU A 322 3.65 3.93 -5.24
C GLU A 322 2.33 3.37 -5.79
N VAL A 323 2.18 2.04 -5.88
CA VAL A 323 0.90 1.46 -6.31
C VAL A 323 -0.18 1.64 -5.23
N GLU A 324 0.15 1.62 -3.95
CA GLU A 324 -0.79 1.96 -2.87
C GLU A 324 -1.26 3.43 -2.93
N ARG A 325 -0.37 4.34 -3.33
CA ARG A 325 -0.71 5.75 -3.61
C ARG A 325 -1.68 5.87 -4.76
N SER A 326 -1.51 5.04 -5.80
CA SER A 326 -2.45 5.01 -6.93
C SER A 326 -3.88 4.62 -6.50
N PHE A 327 -4.04 3.73 -5.51
CA PHE A 327 -5.37 3.41 -4.98
C PHE A 327 -6.02 4.54 -4.17
N SER A 328 -5.21 5.44 -3.60
CA SER A 328 -5.74 6.65 -2.97
C SER A 328 -6.30 7.61 -4.02
N VAL A 329 -5.65 7.73 -5.17
CA VAL A 329 -6.17 8.47 -6.34
C VAL A 329 -7.45 7.81 -6.86
N TYR A 330 -7.47 6.47 -7.00
CA TYR A 330 -8.66 5.71 -7.39
C TYR A 330 -9.88 6.01 -6.50
N LYS A 331 -9.68 5.94 -5.17
CA LYS A 331 -10.75 6.23 -4.19
C LYS A 331 -11.31 7.65 -4.31
N SER A 332 -10.57 8.59 -4.88
CA SER A 332 -11.03 9.98 -5.07
C SER A 332 -12.07 10.14 -6.19
N PHE A 333 -12.13 9.20 -7.15
CA PHE A 333 -13.08 9.23 -8.27
C PHE A 333 -14.51 8.89 -7.84
N PHE A 334 -14.68 8.08 -6.80
CA PHE A 334 -15.97 7.55 -6.33
C PHE A 334 -16.59 8.38 -5.19
N ARG A 335 -16.42 9.72 -5.22
CA ARG A 335 -17.17 10.62 -4.32
C ARG A 335 -18.67 10.53 -4.65
N ASP A 336 -19.52 10.75 -3.65
CA ASP A 336 -20.98 10.45 -3.66
C ASP A 336 -21.76 11.04 -4.87
N ASN A 337 -21.17 11.99 -5.61
CA ASN A 337 -21.79 12.69 -6.73
C ASN A 337 -21.28 12.24 -8.14
N ARG A 338 -20.41 11.22 -8.25
CA ARG A 338 -19.87 10.71 -9.53
C ARG A 338 -20.20 9.23 -9.71
N SER A 339 -21.38 8.92 -10.26
CA SER A 339 -21.94 7.56 -10.21
C SER A 339 -21.94 6.77 -11.53
N ARG A 340 -21.28 7.22 -12.62
CA ARG A 340 -21.42 6.57 -13.94
C ARG A 340 -20.15 6.59 -14.81
N PHE A 341 -19.06 5.97 -14.35
CA PHE A 341 -17.91 5.66 -15.21
C PHE A 341 -17.94 4.20 -15.68
N THR A 342 -17.54 3.94 -16.92
CA THR A 342 -17.19 2.57 -17.36
C THR A 342 -15.80 2.21 -16.85
N HIS A 343 -15.46 0.91 -16.79
CA HIS A 343 -14.12 0.45 -16.41
C HIS A 343 -13.02 1.11 -17.26
N GLU A 344 -13.23 1.18 -18.58
CA GLU A 344 -12.34 1.88 -19.52
C GLU A 344 -12.20 3.37 -19.20
N SER A 345 -13.31 4.03 -18.85
CA SER A 345 -13.28 5.44 -18.46
C SER A 345 -12.46 5.66 -17.19
N ILE A 346 -12.61 4.76 -16.21
CA ILE A 346 -11.87 4.83 -14.94
C ILE A 346 -10.39 4.66 -15.22
N GLU A 347 -10.02 3.67 -16.01
CA GLU A 347 -8.64 3.44 -16.43
C GLU A 347 -8.04 4.68 -17.10
N HIS A 348 -8.70 5.23 -18.13
CA HIS A 348 -8.16 6.39 -18.83
C HIS A 348 -7.98 7.60 -17.89
N ASN A 349 -9.00 7.91 -17.09
CA ASN A 349 -8.92 9.02 -16.14
C ASN A 349 -7.87 8.79 -15.05
N MET A 350 -7.68 7.55 -14.61
CA MET A 350 -6.66 7.16 -13.63
C MET A 350 -5.26 7.37 -14.18
N VAL A 351 -4.98 6.86 -15.38
CA VAL A 351 -3.67 7.04 -16.04
C VAL A 351 -3.38 8.51 -16.28
N ILE A 352 -4.35 9.29 -16.77
CA ILE A 352 -4.17 10.73 -16.95
C ILE A 352 -3.91 11.41 -15.61
N SER A 353 -4.79 11.21 -14.62
CA SER A 353 -4.72 11.92 -13.34
C SER A 353 -3.46 11.56 -12.59
N TYR A 354 -3.18 10.27 -12.39
CA TYR A 354 -2.01 9.81 -11.64
C TYR A 354 -0.73 10.37 -12.23
N ASN A 355 -0.56 10.31 -13.56
CA ASN A 355 0.65 10.76 -14.24
C ASN A 355 0.73 12.28 -14.45
N SER A 356 -0.38 13.01 -14.33
CA SER A 356 -0.39 14.49 -14.42
C SER A 356 0.11 15.19 -13.15
N PHE A 357 0.03 14.52 -12.00
CA PHE A 357 0.48 15.05 -10.71
C PHE A 357 1.91 14.62 -10.36
N GLN A 358 2.66 14.07 -11.33
CA GLN A 358 3.96 13.47 -11.09
C GLN A 358 5.13 14.42 -11.29
#